data_AF-A0A8J3CJN1-F1
#
_entry.id   AF-A0A8J3CJN1-F1
#
_cell.length_a   1.000
_cell.length_b   1.000
_cell.length_c   1.000
_cell.angle_alpha   90.00
_cell.angle_beta   90.00
_cell.angle_gamma   90.00
#
_symmetry.space_group_name_H-M   'P 1'
#
loop_
_entity.id
_entity.type
_entity.pdbx_description
1 polymer ?
#
loop_
_entity_poly.entity_id
_entity_poly.type
_entity_poly.pdbx_seq_one_letter_code
_entity_poly.pdbx_strand_id
1 'polypeptide(L)'
;MTDISPRTGRGRGENTASLRRIKAAEKRRQALELRKAGATYDQIAERLGFSSKSRARESVIAALAELTLEPAREVLTLELERLDAMLLGLWRQARAGDLGTVDRVLKIMDRRAKYLGLDKVADSGTEEARSMIGALADGLQAAYHQLEGGGTHDDRTQP
;
A
#
# COMPACT_ATOMS: atom_id res chain seq x y z
N MET A 1 -28.18 48.82 -41.27
CA MET A 1 -28.25 47.45 -40.72
C MET A 1 -27.14 46.65 -41.40
N THR A 2 -26.11 46.17 -40.72
CA THR A 2 -26.22 45.07 -39.76
C THR A 2 -25.18 45.18 -38.64
N ASP A 3 -25.68 44.85 -37.47
CA ASP A 3 -25.17 44.88 -36.10
C ASP A 3 -23.86 44.08 -35.89
N ILE A 4 -22.84 44.73 -35.30
CA ILE A 4 -21.66 44.09 -34.72
C ILE A 4 -21.94 43.92 -33.23
N SER A 5 -22.52 42.79 -32.85
CA SER A 5 -22.67 42.40 -31.45
C SER A 5 -21.51 41.50 -31.02
N PRO A 6 -20.72 41.86 -29.98
CA PRO A 6 -19.74 40.96 -29.39
C PRO A 6 -20.46 39.97 -28.46
N ARG A 7 -20.47 38.68 -28.80
CA ARG A 7 -20.93 37.62 -27.89
C ARG A 7 -19.84 37.31 -26.86
N THR A 8 -19.82 38.08 -25.77
CA THR A 8 -19.11 37.71 -24.54
C THR A 8 -20.01 36.85 -23.66
N GLY A 9 -19.54 35.67 -23.30
CA GLY A 9 -20.33 34.74 -22.47
C GLY A 9 -19.68 33.39 -22.20
N ARG A 10 -18.37 33.34 -21.88
CA ARG A 10 -17.69 32.12 -21.44
C ARG A 10 -16.63 32.50 -20.41
N GLY A 11 -16.99 32.58 -19.13
CA GLY A 11 -16.05 33.06 -18.10
C GLY A 11 -16.31 32.62 -16.66
N ARG A 12 -17.52 32.15 -16.32
CA ARG A 12 -17.87 31.81 -14.92
C ARG A 12 -17.73 30.31 -14.58
N GLY A 13 -17.96 29.42 -15.55
CA GLY A 13 -17.93 27.96 -15.35
C GLY A 13 -16.52 27.35 -15.33
N GLU A 14 -15.64 27.76 -16.25
CA GLU A 14 -14.26 27.24 -16.34
C GLU A 14 -13.39 27.68 -15.15
N ASN A 15 -13.61 28.90 -14.65
CA ASN A 15 -12.85 29.45 -13.53
C ASN A 15 -13.18 28.73 -12.20
N THR A 16 -14.45 28.38 -11.99
CA THR A 16 -14.90 27.61 -10.81
C THR A 16 -14.36 26.18 -10.81
N ALA A 17 -14.33 25.53 -11.98
CA ALA A 17 -13.75 24.20 -12.14
C ALA A 17 -12.22 24.21 -11.88
N SER A 18 -11.51 25.25 -12.34
CA SER A 18 -10.08 25.46 -12.06
C SER A 18 -9.80 25.64 -10.57
N LEU A 19 -10.57 26.51 -9.90
CA LEU A 19 -10.45 26.72 -8.44
C LEU A 19 -10.72 25.44 -7.64
N ARG A 20 -11.69 24.63 -8.05
CA ARG A 20 -11.98 23.34 -7.40
C ARG A 20 -10.81 22.36 -7.55
N ARG A 21 -10.17 22.31 -8.73
CA ARG A 21 -8.98 21.48 -8.98
C ARG A 21 -7.79 21.92 -8.13
N ILE A 22 -7.52 23.23 -8.06
CA ILE A 22 -6.42 23.78 -7.25
C ILE A 22 -6.63 23.43 -5.77
N LYS A 23 -7.85 23.63 -5.23
CA LYS A 23 -8.16 23.25 -3.84
C LYS A 23 -8.01 21.75 -3.60
N ALA A 24 -8.40 20.91 -4.56
CA ALA A 24 -8.23 19.47 -4.45
C ALA A 24 -6.75 19.04 -4.49
N ALA A 25 -5.92 19.68 -5.33
CA ALA A 25 -4.48 19.44 -5.38
C ALA A 25 -3.80 19.86 -4.06
N GLU A 26 -4.14 21.05 -3.54
CA GLU A 26 -3.57 21.52 -2.28
C GLU A 26 -3.98 20.64 -1.10
N LYS A 27 -5.25 20.21 -1.05
CA LYS A 27 -5.73 19.28 -0.01
C LYS A 27 -5.02 17.93 -0.07
N ARG A 28 -4.69 17.45 -1.28
CA ARG A 28 -3.89 16.23 -1.49
C ARG A 28 -2.46 16.39 -0.99
N ARG A 29 -1.81 17.49 -1.33
CA ARG A 29 -0.47 17.84 -0.83
C ARG A 29 -0.43 17.87 0.70
N GLN A 30 -1.40 18.54 1.33
CA GLN A 30 -1.49 18.60 2.80
C GLN A 30 -1.72 17.24 3.43
N ALA A 31 -2.55 16.39 2.82
CA ALA A 31 -2.79 15.02 3.31
C ALA A 31 -1.50 14.20 3.31
N LEU A 32 -0.68 14.36 2.27
CA LEU A 32 0.60 13.69 2.17
C LEU A 32 1.61 14.19 3.22
N GLU A 33 1.74 15.49 3.41
CA GLU A 33 2.64 16.06 4.41
C GLU A 33 2.28 15.59 5.83
N LEU A 34 0.98 15.55 6.15
CA LEU A 34 0.52 14.98 7.42
C LEU A 34 0.88 13.49 7.54
N ARG A 35 0.79 12.73 6.44
CA ARG A 35 1.20 11.32 6.45
C ARG A 35 2.71 11.15 6.66
N LYS A 36 3.54 11.98 6.01
CA LYS A 36 4.99 12.05 6.24
C LYS A 36 5.30 12.31 7.70
N ALA A 37 4.58 13.24 8.33
CA ALA A 37 4.69 13.56 9.75
C ALA A 37 4.15 12.47 10.69
N GLY A 38 3.58 11.38 10.17
CA GLY A 38 3.11 10.22 10.94
C GLY A 38 1.65 10.25 11.35
N ALA A 39 0.85 11.24 10.94
CA ALA A 39 -0.58 11.27 11.23
C ALA A 39 -1.31 10.06 10.62
N THR A 40 -2.28 9.49 11.34
CA THR A 40 -3.12 8.39 10.85
C THR A 40 -4.13 8.88 9.81
N TYR A 41 -4.69 7.99 9.00
CA TYR A 41 -5.73 8.38 8.03
C TYR A 41 -6.98 8.96 8.69
N ASP A 42 -7.31 8.51 9.92
CA ASP A 42 -8.40 9.08 10.71
C ASP A 42 -8.08 10.52 11.12
N GLN A 43 -6.87 10.79 11.65
CA GLN A 43 -6.42 12.14 12.00
C GLN A 43 -6.35 13.08 10.79
N ILE A 44 -5.93 12.55 9.63
CA ILE A 44 -5.91 13.31 8.37
C ILE A 44 -7.34 13.63 7.92
N ALA A 45 -8.27 12.68 8.06
CA ALA A 45 -9.67 12.89 7.70
C ALA A 45 -10.31 13.99 8.55
N GLU A 46 -10.09 13.94 9.86
CA GLU A 46 -10.56 14.96 10.79
C GLU A 46 -9.93 16.33 10.48
N ARG A 47 -8.60 16.40 10.37
CA ARG A 47 -7.86 17.66 10.22
C ARG A 47 -8.11 18.37 8.89
N LEU A 48 -8.35 17.62 7.82
CA LEU A 48 -8.61 18.19 6.49
C LEU A 48 -10.10 18.17 6.12
N GLY A 49 -10.98 17.65 6.96
CA GLY A 49 -12.41 17.53 6.65
C GLY A 49 -12.68 16.62 5.46
N PHE A 50 -12.11 15.42 5.45
CA PHE A 50 -12.59 14.34 4.58
C PHE A 50 -13.78 13.64 5.22
N SER A 51 -14.71 13.14 4.41
CA SER A 51 -15.90 12.44 4.91
C SER A 51 -15.59 11.09 5.55
N SER A 52 -14.40 10.51 5.31
CA SER A 52 -13.97 9.27 5.92
C SER A 52 -12.45 9.07 5.84
N LYS A 53 -11.93 8.16 6.66
CA LYS A 53 -10.54 7.68 6.59
C LYS A 53 -10.16 7.10 5.23
N SER A 54 -11.11 6.45 4.54
CA SER A 54 -10.89 5.89 3.20
C SER A 54 -10.63 7.00 2.18
N ARG A 55 -11.37 8.11 2.27
CA ARG A 55 -11.15 9.29 1.41
C ARG A 55 -9.81 9.97 1.70
N ALA A 56 -9.41 10.06 2.97
CA ALA A 56 -8.08 10.54 3.33
C ALA A 56 -6.97 9.64 2.74
N ARG A 57 -7.12 8.32 2.84
CA ARG A 57 -6.20 7.36 2.22
C ARG A 57 -6.13 7.53 0.70
N GLU A 58 -7.27 7.61 0.01
CA GLU A 58 -7.32 7.85 -1.45
C GLU A 58 -6.61 9.15 -1.83
N SER A 59 -6.81 10.22 -1.05
CA SER A 59 -6.15 11.50 -1.26
C SER A 59 -4.62 11.40 -1.14
N VAL A 60 -4.11 10.70 -0.13
CA VAL A 60 -2.67 10.45 0.05
C VAL A 60 -2.11 9.64 -1.13
N ILE A 61 -2.80 8.59 -1.56
CA ILE A 61 -2.38 7.77 -2.71
C ILE A 61 -2.36 8.59 -4.00
N ALA A 62 -3.38 9.42 -4.22
CA ALA A 62 -3.44 10.31 -5.37
C ALA A 62 -2.32 11.36 -5.34
N ALA A 63 -1.97 11.89 -4.16
CA ALA A 63 -0.85 12.81 -4.00
C ALA A 63 0.50 12.13 -4.31
N LEU A 64 0.68 10.89 -3.84
CA LEU A 64 1.87 10.08 -4.14
C LEU A 64 2.02 9.81 -5.64
N ALA A 65 0.91 9.55 -6.33
CA ALA A 65 0.90 9.30 -7.77
C ALA A 65 1.22 10.57 -8.61
N GLU A 66 0.98 11.76 -8.06
CA GLU A 66 1.27 13.05 -8.75
C GLU A 66 2.70 13.55 -8.51
N LEU A 67 3.41 13.04 -7.51
CA LEU A 67 4.79 13.41 -7.24
C LEU A 67 5.75 12.65 -8.15
N THR A 68 6.87 13.30 -8.49
CA THR A 68 8.05 12.62 -9.06
C THR A 68 8.46 11.43 -8.16
N LEU A 69 9.15 10.44 -8.71
CA LEU A 69 9.48 9.17 -8.02
C LEU A 69 10.04 9.30 -6.59
N GLU A 70 10.79 10.37 -6.28
CA GLU A 70 11.56 10.46 -5.04
C GLU A 70 10.75 10.72 -3.75
N PRO A 71 9.87 11.75 -3.65
CA PRO A 71 9.05 11.94 -2.45
C PRO A 71 8.03 10.81 -2.21
N ALA A 72 7.62 10.12 -3.28
CA ALA A 72 6.75 8.95 -3.16
C ALA A 72 7.48 7.75 -2.54
N ARG A 73 8.79 7.60 -2.82
CA ARG A 73 9.64 6.57 -2.21
C ARG A 73 9.85 6.80 -0.73
N GLU A 74 10.08 8.02 -0.26
CA GLU A 74 10.26 8.30 1.19
C GLU A 74 9.08 7.82 2.03
N VAL A 75 7.86 8.15 1.58
CA VAL A 75 6.63 7.73 2.27
C VAL A 75 6.45 6.23 2.17
N LEU A 76 6.68 5.64 1.00
CA LEU A 76 6.63 4.20 0.81
C LEU A 76 7.58 3.46 1.76
N THR A 77 8.83 3.90 1.85
CA THR A 77 9.84 3.33 2.77
C THR A 77 9.36 3.42 4.21
N LEU A 78 8.92 4.59 4.65
CA LEU A 78 8.42 4.79 6.03
C LEU A 78 7.21 3.90 6.35
N GLU A 79 6.29 3.71 5.40
CA GLU A 79 5.16 2.80 5.57
C GLU A 79 5.59 1.35 5.66
N LEU A 80 6.55 0.92 4.83
CA LEU A 80 7.09 -0.43 4.85
C LEU A 80 7.81 -0.72 6.17
N GLU A 81 8.63 0.21 6.66
CA GLU A 81 9.30 0.09 7.97
C GLU A 81 8.31 -0.07 9.12
N ARG A 82 7.20 0.70 9.11
CA ARG A 82 6.13 0.56 10.11
C ARG A 82 5.46 -0.82 10.04
N LEU A 83 5.21 -1.30 8.82
CA LEU A 83 4.63 -2.63 8.60
C LEU A 83 5.59 -3.75 9.06
N ASP A 84 6.89 -3.61 8.80
CA ASP A 84 7.93 -4.52 9.27
C ASP A 84 8.03 -4.55 10.80
N ALA A 85 7.98 -3.39 11.45
CA ALA A 85 8.00 -3.30 12.91
C ALA A 85 6.76 -3.98 13.54
N MET A 86 5.57 -3.77 12.98
CA MET A 86 4.35 -4.46 13.44
C MET A 86 4.42 -5.97 13.20
N LEU A 87 4.92 -6.39 12.03
CA LEU A 87 5.10 -7.80 11.72
C LEU A 87 6.04 -8.48 12.73
N LEU A 88 7.19 -7.86 13.02
CA LEU A 88 8.15 -8.36 13.99
C LEU A 88 7.53 -8.55 15.38
N GLY A 89 6.74 -7.58 15.84
CA GLY A 89 6.05 -7.65 17.14
C GLY A 89 5.01 -8.77 17.23
N LEU A 90 4.33 -9.08 16.13
CA LEU A 90 3.28 -10.10 16.06
C LEU A 90 3.79 -11.50 15.72
N TRP A 91 4.99 -11.62 15.15
CA TRP A 91 5.50 -12.85 14.56
C TRP A 91 5.53 -14.04 15.52
N ARG A 92 5.96 -13.82 16.78
CA ARG A 92 6.04 -14.88 17.79
C ARG A 92 4.66 -15.49 18.10
N GLN A 93 3.64 -14.64 18.24
CA GLN A 93 2.27 -15.07 18.57
C GLN A 93 1.60 -15.77 17.38
N ALA A 94 1.77 -15.24 16.16
CA ALA A 94 1.29 -15.91 14.94
C ALA A 94 1.90 -17.31 14.79
N ARG A 95 3.22 -17.43 15.00
CA ARG A 95 3.92 -18.73 14.94
C ARG A 95 3.49 -19.73 16.01
N ALA A 96 2.98 -19.24 17.15
CA ALA A 96 2.45 -20.07 18.22
C ALA A 96 1.01 -20.55 17.95
N GLY A 97 0.41 -20.17 16.81
CA GLY A 97 -0.93 -20.60 16.42
C GLY A 97 -2.07 -19.72 16.91
N ASP A 98 -1.79 -18.52 17.44
CA ASP A 98 -2.86 -17.57 17.78
C ASP A 98 -3.54 -17.06 16.50
N LEU A 99 -4.71 -17.61 16.18
CA LEU A 99 -5.43 -17.35 14.93
C LEU A 99 -5.74 -15.86 14.74
N GLY A 100 -6.06 -15.15 15.82
CA GLY A 100 -6.31 -13.71 15.76
C GLY A 100 -5.07 -12.91 15.35
N THR A 101 -3.88 -13.35 15.74
CA THR A 101 -2.61 -12.72 15.33
C THR A 101 -2.21 -13.14 13.92
N VAL A 102 -2.47 -14.39 13.52
CA VAL A 102 -2.30 -14.85 12.12
C VAL A 102 -3.09 -13.96 11.17
N ASP A 103 -4.36 -13.69 11.45
CA ASP A 103 -5.20 -12.81 10.61
C ASP A 103 -4.63 -11.38 10.48
N ARG A 104 -4.04 -10.84 11.56
CA ARG A 104 -3.44 -9.52 11.56
C ARG A 104 -2.14 -9.50 10.75
N VAL A 105 -1.30 -10.54 10.89
CA VAL A 105 -0.09 -10.73 10.10
C VAL A 105 -0.41 -10.82 8.60
N LEU A 106 -1.41 -11.62 8.22
CA LEU A 106 -1.84 -11.73 6.82
C LEU A 106 -2.30 -10.37 6.25
N LYS A 107 -3.01 -9.55 7.04
CA LYS A 107 -3.40 -8.19 6.63
C LYS A 107 -2.22 -7.24 6.47
N ILE A 108 -1.17 -7.39 7.27
CA ILE A 108 0.08 -6.63 7.12
C ILE A 108 0.77 -7.04 5.82
N MET A 109 0.89 -8.34 5.55
CA MET A 109 1.49 -8.88 4.33
C MET A 109 0.74 -8.42 3.07
N ASP A 110 -0.59 -8.49 3.08
CA ASP A 110 -1.46 -7.97 2.00
C ASP A 110 -1.20 -6.47 1.73
N ARG A 111 -1.06 -5.66 2.79
CA ARG A 111 -0.76 -4.24 2.64
C ARG A 111 0.60 -4.00 1.98
N ARG A 112 1.62 -4.78 2.36
CA ARG A 112 2.97 -4.69 1.79
C ARG A 112 2.97 -5.07 0.32
N ALA A 113 2.31 -6.17 -0.05
CA ALA A 113 2.19 -6.61 -1.43
C ALA A 113 1.57 -5.52 -2.32
N LYS A 114 0.52 -4.85 -1.83
CA LYS A 114 -0.12 -3.71 -2.53
C LYS A 114 0.78 -2.50 -2.69
N TYR A 115 1.61 -2.19 -1.69
CA TYR A 115 2.54 -1.06 -1.75
C TYR A 115 3.72 -1.33 -2.67
N LEU A 116 4.22 -2.56 -2.71
CA LEU A 116 5.29 -2.99 -3.61
C LEU A 116 4.79 -3.34 -5.02
N GLY A 117 3.48 -3.43 -5.22
CA GLY A 117 2.88 -3.80 -6.50
C GLY A 117 3.03 -5.29 -6.84
N LEU A 118 3.32 -6.16 -5.86
CA LEU A 118 3.52 -7.60 -6.08
C LEU A 118 2.26 -8.28 -6.63
N ASP A 119 1.08 -7.84 -6.19
CA ASP A 119 -0.20 -8.35 -6.71
C ASP A 119 -0.37 -8.03 -8.20
N LYS A 120 0.11 -6.85 -8.63
CA LYS A 120 0.05 -6.44 -10.03
C LYS A 120 1.04 -7.22 -10.89
N VAL A 121 2.21 -7.59 -10.36
CA VAL A 121 3.19 -8.44 -11.06
C VAL A 121 2.62 -9.84 -11.28
N ALA A 122 1.88 -10.38 -10.30
CA ALA A 122 1.17 -11.65 -10.45
C ALA A 122 0.10 -11.58 -11.56
N ASP A 123 -0.64 -10.47 -11.65
CA ASP A 123 -1.69 -10.27 -12.65
C ASP A 123 -1.16 -9.84 -14.04
N SER A 124 -0.06 -9.09 -14.11
CA SER A 124 0.46 -8.49 -15.36
C SER A 124 1.38 -9.40 -16.18
N GLY A 125 1.64 -10.62 -15.69
CA GLY A 125 2.06 -11.76 -16.50
C GLY A 125 3.10 -11.49 -17.59
N THR A 126 4.31 -11.07 -17.23
CA THR A 126 5.45 -11.53 -18.03
C THR A 126 5.73 -12.97 -17.64
N GLU A 127 6.01 -13.81 -18.63
CA GLU A 127 6.26 -15.24 -18.40
C GLU A 127 7.46 -15.44 -17.46
N GLU A 128 8.43 -14.52 -17.51
CA GLU A 128 9.56 -14.48 -16.58
C GLU A 128 9.13 -14.24 -15.13
N ALA A 129 8.16 -13.33 -14.88
CA ALA A 129 7.71 -13.04 -13.52
C ALA A 129 6.94 -14.22 -12.92
N ARG A 130 6.11 -14.88 -13.72
CA ARG A 130 5.39 -16.11 -13.31
C ARG A 130 6.36 -17.24 -13.02
N SER A 131 7.36 -17.42 -13.88
CA SER A 131 8.40 -18.44 -13.72
C SER A 131 9.24 -18.23 -12.45
N MET A 132 9.65 -16.99 -12.18
CA MET A 132 10.39 -16.67 -10.95
C MET A 132 9.56 -16.88 -9.67
N ILE A 133 8.27 -16.55 -9.69
CA ILE A 133 7.36 -16.80 -8.57
C ILE A 133 7.18 -18.32 -8.36
N GLY A 134 7.02 -19.09 -9.44
CA GLY A 134 6.94 -20.55 -9.38
C GLY A 134 8.20 -21.18 -8.78
N ALA A 135 9.38 -20.79 -9.27
CA ALA A 135 10.66 -21.29 -8.76
C ALA A 135 10.88 -20.96 -7.27
N LEU A 136 10.43 -19.78 -6.82
CA LEU A 136 10.50 -19.41 -5.40
C LEU A 136 9.56 -20.26 -4.53
N ALA A 137 8.34 -20.51 -5.02
CA ALA A 137 7.36 -21.35 -4.32
C ALA A 137 7.86 -22.80 -4.18
N ASP A 138 8.41 -23.37 -5.25
CA ASP A 138 8.99 -24.72 -5.24
C ASP A 138 10.17 -24.82 -4.27
N GLY A 139 11.03 -23.80 -4.23
CA GLY A 139 12.15 -23.73 -3.30
C GLY A 139 11.72 -23.67 -1.83
N LEU A 140 10.66 -22.92 -1.52
CA LEU A 140 10.07 -22.86 -0.18
C LEU A 140 9.44 -24.19 0.23
N GLN A 141 8.75 -24.85 -0.69
CA GLN A 141 8.14 -26.17 -0.47
C GLN A 141 9.22 -27.23 -0.17
N ALA A 142 10.30 -27.26 -0.96
CA ALA A 142 11.42 -28.16 -0.74
C ALA A 142 12.11 -27.91 0.61
N ALA A 143 12.34 -26.64 0.96
CA ALA A 143 12.91 -26.28 2.25
C ALA A 143 12.02 -26.70 3.43
N TYR A 144 10.70 -26.59 3.29
CA TYR A 144 9.75 -27.04 4.31
C TYR A 144 9.79 -28.55 4.51
N HIS A 145 9.76 -29.33 3.42
CA HIS A 145 9.87 -30.80 3.49
C HIS A 145 11.19 -31.29 4.09
N GLN A 146 12.29 -30.57 3.85
CA GLN A 146 13.60 -30.92 4.39
C GLN A 146 13.71 -30.68 5.89
N LEU A 147 12.91 -29.76 6.44
CA LEU A 147 12.80 -29.51 7.88
C LEU A 147 11.90 -30.53 8.60
N GLU A 148 10.88 -31.07 7.94
CA GLU A 148 10.01 -32.12 8.51
C GLU A 148 10.62 -33.54 8.37
N GLY A 149 11.50 -33.77 7.40
CA GLY A 149 12.15 -35.07 7.18
C GLY A 149 13.32 -35.41 8.14
N GLY A 150 13.71 -34.50 9.03
CA GLY A 150 14.88 -34.66 9.92
C GLY A 150 14.59 -35.22 11.31
N GLY A 151 13.35 -35.64 11.60
CA GLY A 151 12.92 -35.91 12.97
C GLY A 151 12.09 -37.17 13.17
N THR A 152 12.62 -38.38 12.88
CA THR A 152 12.17 -39.60 13.56
C THR A 152 13.27 -40.67 13.66
N HIS A 153 13.69 -40.94 14.91
CA HIS A 153 14.18 -42.20 15.47
C HIS A 153 15.58 -42.74 15.05
N ASP A 154 16.61 -42.34 15.81
CA ASP A 154 17.77 -43.21 16.12
C ASP A 154 17.64 -43.61 17.60
N ASP A 155 16.95 -44.73 17.86
CA ASP A 155 17.03 -45.43 19.15
C ASP A 155 17.90 -46.68 18.97
N ARG A 156 19.21 -46.47 19.12
CA ARG A 156 20.15 -47.56 19.36
C ARG A 156 20.23 -47.79 20.86
N THR A 157 19.48 -48.76 21.36
CA THR A 157 20.04 -49.64 22.41
C THR A 157 19.37 -51.02 22.36
N GLN A 158 20.11 -52.02 21.86
CA GLN A 158 20.31 -53.36 22.44
C GLN A 158 20.90 -54.29 21.36
N PRO A 159 21.82 -55.19 21.73
CA PRO A 159 21.42 -56.42 22.42
C PRO A 159 21.61 -56.40 23.94
#